data_AF-A0A497RPP8-F1
#
_entry.id   AF-A0A497RPP8-F1
#
_cell.length_a   1.000
_cell.length_b   1.000
_cell.length_c   1.000
_cell.angle_alpha   90.00
_cell.angle_beta   90.00
_cell.angle_gamma   90.00
#
_symmetry.space_group_name_H-M   'P 1'
#
loop_
_entity.id
_entity.type
_entity.pdbx_description
1 polymer ?
#
loop_
_entity_poly.entity_id
_entity_poly.type
_entity_poly.pdbx_seq_one_letter_code
_entity_poly.pdbx_strand_id
1 'polypeptide(L)'
;MQDPDCICNNNNNCEIGTENHFNCPQDCPSGSEDNYCDGIEDGICDPDCMAEEDPDCRKGDYSQYINYLQYVVLFIILLFVIIAIILFYKKIKEKEQLEKAKADYKKIKKKREIKKGKVDHKKIKERKQTGKGAVKNEMLEWVKEKLKGGEDPAVLKDVLEDEGYDPKIVDKAMRRL
;
A
#
# COMPACT_ATOMS: atom_id res chain seq x y z
N MET A 1 56.43 -13.33 47.12
CA MET A 1 57.57 -13.15 46.22
C MET A 1 56.96 -12.89 44.86
N GLN A 2 57.00 -11.64 44.41
CA GLN A 2 56.56 -11.27 43.06
C GLN A 2 57.85 -11.29 42.24
N ASP A 3 58.00 -12.25 41.34
CA ASP A 3 59.15 -12.31 40.44
C ASP A 3 59.14 -11.04 39.57
N PRO A 4 60.22 -10.23 39.54
CA PRO A 4 60.20 -8.94 38.85
C PRO A 4 60.32 -9.03 37.32
N ASP A 5 60.45 -10.24 36.75
CA ASP A 5 60.85 -10.45 35.35
C ASP A 5 59.98 -11.51 34.64
N CYS A 6 58.66 -11.59 34.88
CA CYS A 6 57.79 -12.39 34.01
C CYS A 6 57.26 -11.53 32.84
N ILE A 7 57.71 -11.83 31.62
CA ILE A 7 57.21 -11.18 30.39
C ILE A 7 55.70 -11.44 30.20
N CYS A 8 55.23 -12.64 30.56
CA CYS A 8 53.82 -13.03 30.55
C CYS A 8 53.34 -13.25 31.98
N ASN A 9 52.35 -12.49 32.43
CA ASN A 9 51.87 -12.51 33.81
C ASN A 9 50.60 -13.37 34.01
N ASN A 10 50.01 -13.88 32.92
CA ASN A 10 48.85 -14.80 32.89
C ASN A 10 47.63 -14.25 33.65
N ASN A 11 47.36 -12.95 33.53
CA ASN A 11 46.25 -12.27 34.17
C ASN A 11 44.96 -12.25 33.29
N ASN A 12 45.01 -12.86 32.10
CA ASN A 12 43.99 -12.87 31.05
C ASN A 12 43.71 -11.50 30.43
N ASN A 13 44.62 -10.54 30.55
CA ASN A 13 44.61 -9.29 29.80
C ASN A 13 45.92 -9.16 29.05
N CYS A 14 45.85 -8.99 27.73
CA CYS A 14 47.02 -8.77 26.89
C CYS A 14 47.63 -7.38 27.15
N GLU A 15 48.82 -7.33 27.77
CA GLU A 15 49.56 -6.09 28.03
C GLU A 15 50.43 -5.70 26.82
N ILE A 16 49.79 -5.03 25.85
CA ILE A 16 50.39 -4.62 24.57
C ILE A 16 51.73 -3.90 24.76
N GLY A 17 52.77 -4.38 24.06
CA GLY A 17 54.14 -3.85 24.10
C GLY A 17 55.06 -4.60 25.06
N THR A 18 54.51 -5.44 25.94
CA THR A 18 55.26 -6.39 26.77
C THR A 18 54.83 -7.83 26.46
N GLU A 19 53.54 -8.05 26.29
CA GLU A 19 52.92 -9.33 25.95
C GLU A 19 52.43 -9.36 24.49
N ASN A 20 52.45 -10.55 23.90
CA ASN A 20 51.88 -10.87 22.59
C ASN A 20 51.60 -12.37 22.47
N HIS A 21 51.00 -12.80 21.36
CA HIS A 21 50.62 -14.20 21.13
C HIS A 21 51.81 -15.16 21.23
N PHE A 22 52.99 -14.72 20.79
CA PHE A 22 54.21 -15.53 20.84
C PHE A 22 54.68 -15.83 22.27
N ASN A 23 54.65 -14.84 23.16
CA ASN A 23 55.20 -14.96 24.52
C ASN A 23 54.13 -15.22 25.60
N CYS A 24 52.86 -14.92 25.30
CA CYS A 24 51.74 -15.00 26.23
C CYS A 24 50.41 -15.37 25.52
N PRO A 25 50.31 -16.53 24.87
CA PRO A 25 49.14 -16.92 24.08
C PRO A 25 47.84 -17.10 24.91
N GLN A 26 47.97 -17.20 26.24
CA GLN A 26 46.82 -17.28 27.13
C GLN A 26 46.13 -15.92 27.28
N ASP A 27 46.90 -14.84 27.41
CA ASP A 27 46.39 -13.49 27.61
C ASP A 27 46.17 -12.78 26.27
N CYS A 28 46.98 -13.10 25.26
CA CYS A 28 46.90 -12.63 23.87
C CYS A 28 46.58 -13.80 22.92
N PRO A 29 45.30 -14.18 22.73
CA PRO A 29 44.90 -15.27 21.82
C PRO A 29 45.17 -14.91 20.34
N SER A 30 45.19 -15.91 19.46
CA SER A 30 45.38 -15.69 18.01
C SER A 30 44.30 -14.75 17.45
N GLY A 31 44.71 -13.85 16.57
CA GLY A 31 43.86 -12.77 16.08
C GLY A 31 43.76 -11.53 16.97
N SER A 32 44.58 -11.43 18.03
CA SER A 32 44.64 -10.24 18.89
C SER A 32 45.47 -9.12 18.27
N GLU A 33 45.12 -7.87 18.55
CA GLU A 33 45.97 -6.71 18.23
C GLU A 33 47.02 -6.54 19.34
N ASP A 34 48.19 -7.16 19.18
CA ASP A 34 49.27 -7.23 20.16
C ASP A 34 50.66 -6.86 19.60
N ASN A 35 50.73 -6.29 18.39
CA ASN A 35 51.92 -5.97 17.60
C ASN A 35 52.76 -7.18 17.18
N TYR A 36 52.18 -8.37 17.15
CA TYR A 36 52.82 -9.58 16.67
C TYR A 36 51.90 -10.34 15.72
N CYS A 37 52.31 -10.43 14.45
CA CYS A 37 51.66 -11.28 13.47
C CYS A 37 51.97 -12.77 13.74
N ASP A 38 50.95 -13.56 14.09
CA ASP A 38 51.11 -15.00 14.34
C ASP A 38 51.13 -15.87 13.06
N GLY A 39 50.44 -15.42 12.00
CA GLY A 39 50.36 -16.11 10.71
C GLY A 39 49.74 -17.52 10.76
N ILE A 40 48.92 -17.81 11.76
CA ILE A 40 48.31 -19.12 11.96
C ILE A 40 47.04 -19.23 11.08
N GLU A 41 46.90 -20.33 10.30
CA GLU A 41 45.65 -20.61 9.57
C GLU A 41 44.62 -21.26 10.51
N ASP A 42 43.95 -20.46 11.35
CA ASP A 42 42.93 -20.90 12.31
C ASP A 42 41.50 -20.39 12.02
N GLY A 43 41.34 -19.59 10.96
CA GLY A 43 40.09 -18.96 10.54
C GLY A 43 39.87 -17.57 11.15
N ILE A 44 40.82 -17.03 11.91
CA ILE A 44 40.80 -15.70 12.49
C ILE A 44 41.90 -14.87 11.80
N CYS A 45 41.55 -13.67 11.35
CA CYS A 45 42.55 -12.76 10.79
C CYS A 45 43.22 -11.98 11.91
N ASP A 46 44.54 -12.10 12.00
CA ASP A 46 45.40 -11.29 12.85
C ASP A 46 45.55 -9.86 12.28
N PRO A 47 45.15 -8.82 13.05
CA PRO A 47 45.19 -7.43 12.60
C PRO A 47 46.60 -6.85 12.47
N ASP A 48 47.61 -7.47 13.10
CA ASP A 48 49.01 -7.05 13.05
C ASP A 48 49.77 -7.61 11.84
N CYS A 49 49.19 -8.59 11.15
CA CYS A 49 49.76 -9.16 9.93
C CYS A 49 49.62 -8.23 8.72
N MET A 50 50.67 -8.15 7.89
CA MET A 50 50.55 -7.52 6.58
C MET A 50 49.68 -8.37 5.64
N ALA A 51 49.20 -7.75 4.56
CA ALA A 51 48.44 -8.46 3.55
C ALA A 51 49.24 -9.66 2.99
N GLU A 52 48.68 -10.87 3.08
CA GLU A 52 49.28 -12.19 2.73
C GLU A 52 50.12 -12.88 3.79
N GLU A 53 50.43 -12.23 4.92
CA GLU A 53 51.18 -12.90 5.99
C GLU A 53 50.27 -13.86 6.77
N ASP A 54 49.02 -13.46 6.96
CA ASP A 54 47.97 -14.31 7.51
C ASP A 54 47.09 -14.90 6.39
N PRO A 55 47.01 -16.25 6.26
CA PRO A 55 46.17 -16.93 5.29
C PRO A 55 44.65 -16.65 5.39
N ASP A 56 44.18 -16.22 6.55
CA ASP A 56 42.79 -15.97 6.90
C ASP A 56 42.35 -14.52 6.65
N CYS A 57 43.28 -13.55 6.68
CA CYS A 57 43.00 -12.15 6.35
C CYS A 57 42.52 -11.88 4.91
N ARG A 58 42.51 -12.91 4.05
CA ARG A 58 41.94 -12.85 2.69
C ARG A 58 40.74 -13.76 2.46
N LYS A 59 40.47 -14.68 3.39
CA LYS A 59 39.42 -15.70 3.27
C LYS A 59 38.27 -15.49 4.27
N GLY A 60 38.50 -14.71 5.34
CA GLY A 60 37.65 -14.63 6.53
C GLY A 60 36.28 -13.94 6.42
N ASP A 61 36.03 -13.06 5.44
CA ASP A 61 34.81 -12.22 5.46
C ASP A 61 33.70 -12.62 4.46
N TYR A 62 33.85 -13.70 3.70
CA TYR A 62 32.85 -14.09 2.69
C TYR A 62 31.81 -15.10 3.20
N SER A 63 32.11 -15.92 4.20
CA SER A 63 31.24 -17.03 4.61
C SER A 63 29.94 -16.56 5.31
N GLN A 64 30.03 -15.54 6.16
CA GLN A 64 28.86 -14.96 6.86
C GLN A 64 27.99 -14.10 5.92
N TYR A 65 28.61 -13.42 4.94
CA TYR A 65 27.93 -12.52 4.02
C TYR A 65 27.08 -13.25 2.96
N ILE A 66 27.56 -14.39 2.44
CA ILE A 66 26.85 -15.16 1.41
C ILE A 66 25.53 -15.73 1.92
N ASN A 67 25.49 -16.23 3.16
CA ASN A 67 24.26 -16.73 3.78
C ASN A 67 23.22 -15.61 3.94
N TYR A 68 23.66 -14.43 4.41
CA TYR A 68 22.78 -13.27 4.55
C TYR A 68 22.19 -12.82 3.20
N LEU A 69 23.02 -12.69 2.16
CA LEU A 69 22.54 -12.35 0.82
C LEU A 69 21.54 -13.39 0.28
N GLN A 70 21.79 -14.67 0.50
CA GLN A 70 20.88 -15.72 0.10
C GLN A 70 19.52 -15.58 0.80
N TYR A 71 19.48 -15.30 2.11
CA TYR A 71 18.23 -15.06 2.83
C TYR A 71 17.50 -13.80 2.36
N VAL A 72 18.22 -12.71 2.05
CA VAL A 72 17.61 -11.47 1.52
C VAL A 72 16.95 -11.73 0.17
N VAL A 73 17.61 -12.45 -0.73
CA VAL A 73 17.03 -12.81 -2.04
C VAL A 73 15.79 -13.69 -1.88
N LEU A 74 15.83 -14.69 -1.01
CA LEU A 74 14.66 -15.55 -0.72
C LEU A 74 13.49 -14.75 -0.13
N PHE A 75 13.76 -13.79 0.75
CA PHE A 75 12.74 -12.92 1.33
C PHE A 75 12.08 -12.03 0.27
N ILE A 76 12.86 -11.45 -0.65
CA ILE A 76 12.34 -10.64 -1.76
C ILE A 76 11.44 -11.49 -2.67
N ILE A 77 11.86 -12.71 -3.03
CA ILE A 77 11.05 -13.65 -3.83
C ILE A 77 9.73 -13.97 -3.12
N LEU A 78 9.78 -14.24 -1.81
CA LEU A 78 8.58 -14.51 -1.01
C LEU A 78 7.60 -13.33 -1.02
N LEU A 79 8.10 -12.09 -0.87
CA LEU A 79 7.26 -10.89 -0.95
C LEU A 79 6.58 -10.75 -2.32
N PHE A 80 7.31 -10.99 -3.42
CA PHE A 80 6.73 -10.97 -4.76
C PHE A 80 5.63 -12.01 -4.94
N VAL A 81 5.81 -13.22 -4.41
CA VAL A 81 4.78 -14.27 -4.44
C VAL A 81 3.53 -13.84 -3.66
N ILE A 82 3.69 -13.27 -2.46
CA ILE A 82 2.57 -12.76 -1.65
C ILE A 82 1.83 -11.64 -2.40
N ILE A 83 2.56 -10.69 -3.00
CA ILE A 83 1.98 -9.60 -3.79
C ILE A 83 1.21 -10.16 -5.00
N ALA A 84 1.80 -11.11 -5.73
CA ALA A 84 1.14 -11.74 -6.88
C ALA A 84 -0.16 -12.44 -6.47
N ILE A 85 -0.15 -13.15 -5.34
CA ILE A 85 -1.33 -13.79 -4.74
C ILE A 85 -2.40 -12.74 -4.40
N ILE A 86 -2.02 -11.63 -3.75
CA ILE A 86 -2.96 -10.55 -3.41
C ILE A 86 -3.58 -9.94 -4.67
N LEU A 87 -2.76 -9.62 -5.68
CA LEU A 87 -3.24 -9.08 -6.95
C LEU A 87 -4.18 -10.06 -7.67
N PHE A 88 -3.86 -11.35 -7.63
CA PHE A 88 -4.69 -12.41 -8.17
C PHE A 88 -6.05 -12.48 -7.47
N TYR A 89 -6.08 -12.46 -6.12
CA TYR A 89 -7.33 -12.42 -5.35
C TYR A 89 -8.14 -11.15 -5.62
N LYS A 90 -7.51 -9.98 -5.74
CA LYS A 90 -8.21 -8.73 -6.10
C LYS A 90 -8.89 -8.86 -7.47
N LYS A 91 -8.21 -9.45 -8.45
CA LYS A 91 -8.74 -9.68 -9.80
C LYS A 91 -9.93 -10.66 -9.81
N ILE A 92 -9.91 -11.69 -8.97
CA ILE A 92 -11.05 -12.61 -8.81
C ILE A 92 -12.25 -11.86 -8.24
N LYS A 93 -12.06 -11.08 -7.16
CA LYS A 93 -13.13 -10.36 -6.48
C LYS A 93 -13.81 -9.33 -7.39
N GLU A 94 -13.05 -8.65 -8.23
CA GLU A 94 -13.58 -7.69 -9.21
C GLU A 94 -14.52 -8.36 -10.22
N LYS A 95 -14.15 -9.54 -10.73
CA LYS A 95 -15.01 -10.32 -11.62
C LYS A 95 -16.32 -10.73 -10.95
N GLU A 96 -16.29 -11.12 -9.67
CA GLU A 96 -17.49 -11.49 -8.93
C GLU A 96 -18.45 -10.30 -8.77
N GLN A 97 -17.92 -9.11 -8.44
CA GLN A 97 -18.73 -7.88 -8.33
C GLN A 97 -19.34 -7.48 -9.66
N LEU A 98 -18.58 -7.61 -10.75
CA LEU A 98 -19.06 -7.33 -12.10
C LEU A 98 -20.22 -8.26 -12.49
N GLU A 99 -20.13 -9.55 -12.19
CA GLU A 99 -21.21 -10.50 -12.47
C GLU A 99 -22.47 -10.21 -11.63
N LYS A 100 -22.33 -9.87 -10.34
CA LYS A 100 -23.46 -9.41 -9.51
C LYS A 100 -24.11 -8.15 -10.06
N ALA A 101 -23.31 -7.15 -10.45
CA ALA A 101 -23.80 -5.91 -11.05
C ALA A 101 -24.55 -6.16 -12.38
N LYS A 102 -24.04 -7.04 -13.24
CA LYS A 102 -24.72 -7.45 -14.48
C LYS A 102 -26.07 -8.14 -14.20
N ALA A 103 -26.12 -9.02 -13.20
CA ALA A 103 -27.35 -9.70 -12.81
C ALA A 103 -28.42 -8.71 -12.31
N ASP A 104 -28.05 -7.74 -11.48
CA ASP A 104 -28.97 -6.72 -10.97
C ASP A 104 -29.42 -5.74 -12.04
N TYR A 105 -28.52 -5.33 -12.95
CA TYR A 105 -28.89 -4.55 -14.14
C TYR A 105 -29.96 -5.26 -14.98
N LYS A 106 -29.81 -6.58 -15.22
CA LYS A 106 -30.78 -7.38 -15.96
C LYS A 106 -32.15 -7.42 -15.26
N LYS A 107 -32.19 -7.52 -13.92
CA LYS A 107 -33.44 -7.45 -13.13
C LYS A 107 -34.12 -6.09 -13.27
N ILE A 108 -33.37 -4.99 -13.17
CA ILE A 108 -33.89 -3.62 -13.29
C ILE A 108 -34.47 -3.40 -14.69
N LYS A 109 -33.77 -3.82 -15.75
CA LYS A 109 -34.23 -3.69 -17.14
C LYS A 109 -35.57 -4.40 -17.37
N LYS A 110 -35.69 -5.66 -16.92
CA LYS A 110 -36.95 -6.43 -17.02
C LYS A 110 -38.11 -5.75 -16.28
N LYS A 111 -37.87 -5.18 -15.08
CA LYS A 111 -38.88 -4.41 -14.34
C LYS A 111 -39.34 -3.17 -15.12
N ARG A 112 -38.43 -2.46 -15.78
CA ARG A 112 -38.76 -1.28 -16.61
C ARG A 112 -39.60 -1.65 -17.84
N GLU A 113 -39.29 -2.77 -18.50
CA GLU A 113 -40.07 -3.29 -19.64
C GLU A 113 -41.49 -3.69 -19.22
N ILE A 114 -41.65 -4.39 -18.09
CA ILE A 114 -42.96 -4.73 -17.53
C ILE A 114 -43.75 -3.47 -17.15
N LYS A 115 -43.10 -2.47 -16.52
CA LYS A 115 -43.75 -1.19 -16.22
C LYS A 115 -44.20 -0.49 -17.50
N LYS A 116 -43.35 -0.42 -18.54
CA LYS A 116 -43.72 0.16 -19.84
C LYS A 116 -44.90 -0.57 -20.51
N GLY A 117 -44.94 -1.89 -20.44
CA GLY A 117 -46.05 -2.69 -20.98
C GLY A 117 -47.36 -2.57 -20.19
N LYS A 118 -47.30 -2.27 -18.89
CA LYS A 118 -48.47 -2.03 -18.01
C LYS A 118 -49.00 -0.59 -18.07
N VAL A 119 -48.29 0.32 -18.73
CA VAL A 119 -48.72 1.72 -18.85
C VAL A 119 -49.81 1.80 -19.92
N ASP A 120 -51.07 1.86 -19.47
CA ASP A 120 -52.24 2.08 -20.33
C ASP A 120 -52.18 3.50 -20.93
N HIS A 121 -51.73 3.57 -22.20
CA HIS A 121 -51.57 4.82 -22.93
C HIS A 121 -52.90 5.54 -23.19
N LYS A 122 -54.05 4.87 -23.04
CA LYS A 122 -55.38 5.46 -23.19
C LYS A 122 -55.72 6.39 -22.02
N LYS A 123 -55.39 5.98 -20.78
CA LYS A 123 -55.61 6.75 -19.54
C LYS A 123 -54.70 7.98 -19.40
N ILE A 124 -53.53 7.97 -20.04
CA ILE A 124 -52.56 9.09 -20.04
C ILE A 124 -52.96 10.20 -21.04
N LYS A 125 -53.62 9.87 -22.15
CA LYS A 125 -54.07 10.87 -23.12
C LYS A 125 -55.23 11.72 -22.57
N GLU A 126 -56.13 11.14 -21.77
CA GLU A 126 -57.28 11.84 -21.18
C GLU A 126 -56.86 12.84 -20.07
N ARG A 127 -55.82 12.55 -19.28
CA ARG A 127 -55.28 13.50 -18.28
C ARG A 127 -54.43 14.63 -18.86
N LYS A 128 -53.85 14.46 -20.06
CA LYS A 128 -52.98 15.47 -20.70
C LYS A 128 -53.76 16.61 -21.36
N GLN A 129 -55.05 16.45 -21.63
CA GLN A 129 -55.90 17.52 -22.19
C GLN A 129 -56.52 18.43 -21.11
N THR A 130 -56.69 17.95 -19.87
CA THR A 130 -57.39 18.68 -18.81
C THR A 130 -56.48 19.44 -17.83
N GLY A 131 -55.16 19.18 -17.79
CA GLY A 131 -54.28 19.72 -16.74
C GLY A 131 -53.07 20.56 -17.18
N LYS A 132 -52.82 20.75 -18.48
CA LYS A 132 -51.55 21.31 -18.96
C LYS A 132 -51.34 22.80 -18.65
N GLY A 133 -52.43 23.54 -18.42
CA GLY A 133 -52.39 24.96 -18.02
C GLY A 133 -52.25 25.17 -16.51
N ALA A 134 -52.93 24.35 -15.70
CA ALA A 134 -52.96 24.48 -14.24
C ALA A 134 -51.63 24.10 -13.57
N VAL A 135 -51.07 22.93 -13.94
CA VAL A 135 -49.82 22.41 -13.36
C VAL A 135 -48.62 23.33 -13.64
N LYS A 136 -48.63 24.03 -14.78
CA LYS A 136 -47.56 24.96 -15.14
C LYS A 136 -47.56 26.22 -14.27
N ASN A 137 -48.74 26.68 -13.83
CA ASN A 137 -48.84 27.86 -12.97
C ASN A 137 -48.46 27.54 -11.53
N GLU A 138 -48.87 26.39 -11.00
CA GLU A 138 -48.50 25.94 -9.64
C GLU A 138 -46.99 25.79 -9.47
N MET A 139 -46.32 25.13 -10.42
CA MET A 139 -44.86 25.01 -10.44
C MET A 139 -44.17 26.39 -10.47
N LEU A 140 -44.71 27.35 -11.25
CA LEU A 140 -44.11 28.67 -11.37
C LEU A 140 -44.22 29.48 -10.07
N GLU A 141 -45.35 29.38 -9.37
CA GLU A 141 -45.56 30.08 -8.10
C GLU A 141 -44.67 29.52 -6.99
N TRP A 142 -44.51 28.19 -6.92
CA TRP A 142 -43.59 27.55 -5.98
C TRP A 142 -42.14 27.99 -6.21
N VAL A 143 -41.66 27.97 -7.46
CA VAL A 143 -40.28 28.42 -7.77
C VAL A 143 -40.07 29.88 -7.38
N LYS A 144 -41.05 30.77 -7.63
CA LYS A 144 -40.97 32.18 -7.23
C LYS A 144 -40.87 32.36 -5.72
N GLU A 145 -41.62 31.57 -4.94
CA GLU A 145 -41.56 31.61 -3.49
C GLU A 145 -40.18 31.23 -2.97
N LYS A 146 -39.61 30.15 -3.52
CA LYS A 146 -38.28 29.66 -3.15
C LYS A 146 -37.14 30.60 -3.52
N LEU A 147 -37.22 31.23 -4.69
CA LEU A 147 -36.26 32.27 -5.08
C LEU A 147 -36.34 33.50 -4.17
N LYS A 148 -37.53 33.91 -3.71
CA LYS A 148 -37.67 34.99 -2.72
C LYS A 148 -37.07 34.62 -1.36
N GLY A 149 -37.06 33.33 -1.02
CA GLY A 149 -36.36 32.79 0.15
C GLY A 149 -34.83 32.72 0.01
N GLY A 150 -34.27 33.07 -1.15
CA GLY A 150 -32.83 33.04 -1.41
C GLY A 150 -32.28 31.67 -1.81
N GLU A 151 -33.12 30.71 -2.21
CA GLU A 151 -32.66 29.40 -2.69
C GLU A 151 -32.00 29.52 -4.08
N ASP A 152 -30.95 28.72 -4.32
CA ASP A 152 -30.18 28.72 -5.56
C ASP A 152 -31.02 28.15 -6.74
N PRO A 153 -31.17 28.89 -7.86
CA PRO A 153 -31.85 28.41 -9.06
C PRO A 153 -31.35 27.06 -9.60
N ALA A 154 -30.08 26.73 -9.45
CA ALA A 154 -29.53 25.45 -9.90
C ALA A 154 -30.07 24.28 -9.07
N VAL A 155 -30.16 24.46 -7.75
CA VAL A 155 -30.70 23.45 -6.82
C VAL A 155 -32.20 23.23 -7.09
N LEU A 156 -32.95 24.30 -7.37
CA LEU A 156 -34.37 24.20 -7.71
C LEU A 156 -34.62 23.42 -9.01
N LYS A 157 -33.72 23.58 -9.99
CA LYS A 157 -33.78 22.82 -11.24
C LYS A 157 -33.61 21.32 -10.99
N ASP A 158 -32.61 20.94 -10.20
CA ASP A 158 -32.32 19.54 -9.89
C ASP A 158 -33.48 18.89 -9.13
N VAL A 159 -34.08 19.60 -8.15
CA VAL A 159 -35.26 19.12 -7.41
C VAL A 159 -36.45 18.86 -8.34
N LEU A 160 -36.71 19.75 -9.30
CA LEU A 160 -37.81 19.57 -10.25
C LEU A 160 -37.57 18.40 -11.23
N GLU A 161 -36.32 18.19 -11.64
CA GLU A 161 -35.97 17.04 -12.48
C GLU A 161 -36.10 15.71 -11.71
N ASP A 162 -35.74 15.69 -10.43
CA ASP A 162 -35.90 14.54 -9.54
C ASP A 162 -37.37 14.22 -9.19
N GLU A 163 -38.22 15.25 -9.07
CA GLU A 163 -39.68 15.08 -8.93
C GLU A 163 -40.36 14.57 -10.22
N GLY A 164 -39.61 14.48 -11.32
CA GLY A 164 -40.06 13.90 -12.58
C GLY A 164 -40.73 14.91 -13.52
N TYR A 165 -40.48 16.21 -13.34
CA TYR A 165 -40.85 17.20 -14.34
C TYR A 165 -40.00 17.05 -15.60
N ASP A 166 -40.59 17.29 -16.77
CA ASP A 166 -39.88 17.24 -18.04
C ASP A 166 -38.80 18.33 -18.08
N PRO A 167 -37.51 18.00 -18.32
CA PRO A 167 -36.43 18.98 -18.31
C PRO A 167 -36.66 20.17 -19.26
N LYS A 168 -37.36 19.96 -20.38
CA LYS A 168 -37.69 21.04 -21.33
C LYS A 168 -38.74 22.00 -20.77
N ILE A 169 -39.62 21.52 -19.88
CA ILE A 169 -40.61 22.34 -19.20
C ILE A 169 -39.94 23.15 -18.10
N VAL A 170 -39.05 22.53 -17.31
CA VAL A 170 -38.26 23.18 -16.26
C VAL A 170 -37.38 24.28 -16.85
N ASP A 171 -36.60 23.97 -17.89
CA ASP A 171 -35.75 24.95 -18.60
C ASP A 171 -36.53 26.12 -19.21
N LYS A 172 -37.77 25.88 -19.64
CA LYS A 172 -38.64 26.92 -20.22
C LYS A 172 -39.27 27.79 -19.13
N ALA A 173 -39.47 27.25 -17.93
CA ALA A 173 -39.99 27.99 -16.78
C ALA A 173 -38.92 28.86 -16.14
N MET A 174 -37.73 28.31 -15.88
CA MET A 174 -36.59 29.04 -15.30
C MET A 174 -36.14 30.23 -16.16
N ARG A 175 -36.28 30.14 -17.49
CA ARG A 175 -35.99 31.26 -18.42
C ARG A 175 -37.02 32.40 -18.39
N ARG A 176 -38.16 32.22 -17.72
CA ARG A 176 -39.27 33.20 -17.65
C ARG A 176 -39.37 33.88 -16.29
N LEU A 177 -38.52 33.48 -15.35
CA LEU A 177 -38.40 34.03 -14.00
C LEU A 177 -37.19 34.96 -13.96
#